data_AF-A0A521KHY6-F1
#
_entry.id   AF-A0A521KHY6-F1
#
_cell.length_a   1.000
_cell.length_b   1.000
_cell.length_c   1.000
_cell.angle_alpha   90.00
_cell.angle_beta   90.00
_cell.angle_gamma   90.00
#
_symmetry.space_group_name_H-M   'P 1'
#
loop_
_entity.id
_entity.type
_entity.pdbx_description
1 polymer ?
#
loop_
_entity_poly.entity_id
_entity_poly.type
_entity_poly.pdbx_seq_one_letter_code
_entity_poly.pdbx_strand_id
1 'polypeptide(L)'
;MIAALSLLALAVQTPAAPAAPAAPPAELVIELPPGAVHDAWERRRTLPEFAPSRFDPSLDPSLDEWERWALLVEQRNVGELALLAAAQGRWDDAWRHWVASADARGGLGLLEARRTLAPLLVGHPLVPASDTVHPIAVPDGAVLRPAMPPPPGAYSRSRTAVRGLRIGAATVDLEVALELDGVQIDVTHVAGGACRVSIALPTIAQFSIAQVYADWEERAVAGGAPIELSIQPGDERHTLWGRFGVRENPWPTRVPAQLPASVARAGIAILCNGDDPRRAELARFATALARLTGARVALVAPVPALADADAGAWPSEAGLRIDLRAQEPLPDVERDLKWLALASLAERYWLAAHPQ
;
A
#
# COMPACT_ATOMS: atom_id res chain seq x y z
N MET A 1 -13.60 69.02 -29.51
CA MET A 1 -14.12 68.28 -28.35
C MET A 1 -13.93 66.80 -28.64
N ILE A 2 -13.30 66.10 -27.71
CA ILE A 2 -12.47 64.89 -27.86
C ILE A 2 -13.30 63.60 -28.00
N ALA A 3 -12.78 62.62 -28.76
CA ALA A 3 -12.94 61.14 -28.68
C ALA A 3 -13.22 60.51 -30.06
N ALA A 4 -12.64 59.40 -30.51
CA ALA A 4 -11.58 58.53 -30.01
C ALA A 4 -11.06 57.69 -31.21
N LEU A 5 -9.74 57.59 -31.35
CA LEU A 5 -9.05 56.66 -32.25
C LEU A 5 -9.24 55.23 -31.74
N SER A 6 -9.66 54.31 -32.61
CA SER A 6 -9.53 52.86 -32.38
C SER A 6 -8.61 52.27 -33.43
N LEU A 7 -7.37 52.01 -33.02
CA LEU A 7 -6.38 51.21 -33.73
C LEU A 7 -6.85 49.74 -33.75
N LEU A 8 -7.09 49.20 -34.93
CA LEU A 8 -7.22 47.76 -35.17
C LEU A 8 -5.81 47.20 -35.41
N ALA A 9 -5.28 46.53 -34.38
CA ALA A 9 -4.06 45.73 -34.49
C ALA A 9 -4.38 44.43 -35.25
N LEU A 10 -3.79 44.27 -36.44
CA LEU A 10 -3.81 43.02 -37.19
C LEU A 10 -2.86 42.03 -36.50
N ALA A 11 -3.40 41.11 -35.71
CA ALA A 11 -2.64 39.98 -35.19
C ALA A 11 -2.46 38.94 -36.32
N VAL A 12 -1.23 38.83 -36.83
CA VAL A 12 -0.84 37.74 -37.74
C VAL A 12 -0.87 36.44 -36.93
N GLN A 13 -1.90 35.62 -37.15
CA GLN A 13 -1.95 34.25 -36.65
C GLN A 13 -0.84 33.45 -37.33
N THR A 14 0.22 33.14 -36.58
CA THR A 14 1.18 32.11 -36.96
C THR A 14 0.47 30.76 -36.88
N PRO A 15 0.49 29.93 -37.94
CA PRO A 15 -0.12 28.60 -37.88
C PRO A 15 0.58 27.79 -36.78
N ALA A 16 -0.21 27.21 -35.88
CA ALA A 16 0.27 26.30 -34.86
C ALA A 16 1.11 25.21 -35.50
N ALA A 17 2.32 24.98 -34.96
CA ALA A 17 3.19 23.91 -35.41
C ALA A 17 2.40 22.57 -35.38
N PRO A 18 2.55 21.71 -36.39
CA PRO A 18 1.88 20.41 -36.40
C PRO A 18 2.28 19.65 -35.14
N ALA A 19 1.27 19.16 -34.41
CA ALA A 19 1.47 18.32 -33.24
C ALA A 19 2.42 17.18 -33.62
N ALA A 20 3.50 17.02 -32.85
CA ALA A 20 4.46 15.95 -33.06
C ALA A 20 3.70 14.60 -33.11
N PRO A 21 4.09 13.68 -34.01
CA PRO A 21 3.45 12.37 -34.08
C PRO A 21 3.53 11.70 -32.70
N ALA A 22 2.40 11.20 -32.23
CA ALA A 22 2.32 10.52 -30.94
C ALA A 22 3.33 9.36 -30.94
N ALA A 23 4.28 9.39 -30.01
CA ALA A 23 5.22 8.30 -29.82
C ALA A 23 4.44 6.99 -29.63
N PRO A 24 4.93 5.85 -30.17
CA PRO A 24 4.31 4.56 -29.92
C PRO A 24 4.16 4.35 -28.40
N PRO A 25 3.08 3.72 -27.93
CA PRO A 25 2.85 3.53 -26.51
C PRO A 25 4.03 2.76 -25.92
N ALA A 26 4.73 3.38 -24.96
CA ALA A 26 5.80 2.71 -24.24
C ALA A 26 5.24 1.44 -23.59
N GLU A 27 5.90 0.31 -23.81
CA GLU A 27 5.57 -0.90 -23.05
C GLU A 27 5.90 -0.64 -21.58
N LEU A 28 4.99 -1.04 -20.69
CA LEU A 28 5.24 -1.01 -19.26
C LEU A 28 6.32 -2.04 -18.92
N VAL A 29 7.48 -1.59 -18.47
CA VAL A 29 8.56 -2.46 -17.98
C VAL A 29 8.65 -2.37 -16.47
N ILE A 30 8.65 -3.52 -15.80
CA ILE A 30 8.82 -3.63 -14.36
C ILE A 30 10.19 -4.24 -14.07
N GLU A 31 11.01 -3.51 -13.31
CA GLU A 31 12.33 -3.93 -12.86
C GLU A 31 12.28 -4.20 -11.35
N LEU A 32 12.68 -5.40 -10.95
CA LEU A 32 12.65 -5.85 -9.55
C LEU A 32 14.06 -6.17 -9.06
N PRO A 33 14.39 -5.94 -7.78
CA PRO A 33 15.68 -6.29 -7.23
C PRO A 33 15.83 -7.81 -7.16
N PRO A 34 17.05 -8.36 -7.30
CA PRO A 34 17.28 -9.80 -7.17
C PRO A 34 16.73 -10.38 -5.87
N GLY A 35 16.15 -11.58 -5.93
CA GLY A 35 15.56 -12.27 -4.77
C GLY A 35 14.24 -12.95 -5.13
N ALA A 36 13.52 -13.44 -4.11
CA ALA A 36 12.33 -14.27 -4.30
C ALA A 36 11.24 -13.61 -5.17
N VAL A 37 11.08 -12.29 -5.07
CA VAL A 37 10.12 -11.53 -5.88
C VAL A 37 10.57 -11.47 -7.35
N HIS A 38 11.85 -11.20 -7.62
CA HIS A 38 12.39 -11.24 -8.98
C HIS A 38 12.33 -12.65 -9.58
N ASP A 39 12.69 -13.68 -8.82
CA ASP A 39 12.65 -15.07 -9.28
C ASP A 39 11.22 -15.49 -9.65
N ALA A 40 10.24 -15.13 -8.81
CA ALA A 40 8.83 -15.36 -9.10
C ALA A 40 8.35 -14.60 -10.36
N TRP A 41 8.84 -13.38 -10.58
CA TRP A 41 8.54 -12.59 -11.79
C TRP A 41 9.11 -13.24 -13.04
N GLU A 42 10.40 -13.57 -13.04
CA GLU A 42 11.08 -14.15 -14.19
C GLU A 42 10.50 -15.53 -14.53
N ARG A 43 10.19 -16.36 -13.51
CA ARG A 43 9.46 -17.62 -13.72
C ARG A 43 8.15 -17.37 -14.49
N ARG A 44 7.36 -16.37 -14.09
CA ARG A 44 6.10 -16.06 -14.77
C ARG A 44 6.25 -15.55 -16.20
N ARG A 45 7.27 -14.75 -16.49
CA ARG A 45 7.55 -14.28 -17.86
C ARG A 45 7.80 -15.42 -18.84
N THR A 46 8.25 -16.57 -18.34
CA THR A 46 8.53 -17.77 -19.16
C THR A 46 7.35 -18.72 -19.27
N LEU A 47 6.30 -18.56 -18.46
CA LEU A 47 5.12 -19.41 -18.54
C LEU A 47 4.26 -19.00 -19.74
N PRO A 48 3.74 -19.96 -20.53
CA PRO A 48 2.76 -19.65 -21.56
C PRO A 48 1.55 -18.98 -20.92
N GLU A 49 0.92 -18.04 -21.62
CA GLU A 49 -0.34 -17.43 -21.17
C GLU A 49 -1.35 -18.55 -20.93
N PHE A 50 -1.56 -18.90 -19.67
CA PHE A 50 -2.66 -19.76 -19.29
C PHE A 50 -3.94 -18.96 -19.40
N ALA A 51 -5.01 -19.63 -19.83
CA ALA A 51 -6.34 -19.06 -19.77
C ALA A 51 -6.55 -18.46 -18.38
N PRO A 52 -7.09 -17.22 -18.30
CA PRO A 52 -7.24 -16.52 -17.04
C PRO A 52 -7.87 -17.49 -16.04
N SER A 53 -7.11 -17.91 -15.03
CA SER A 53 -7.74 -18.43 -13.82
C SER A 53 -8.74 -17.35 -13.48
N ARG A 54 -10.03 -17.68 -13.35
CA ARG A 54 -11.03 -16.70 -12.95
C ARG A 54 -10.54 -16.12 -11.64
N PHE A 55 -9.82 -15.01 -11.73
CA PHE A 55 -9.82 -13.96 -10.76
C PHE A 55 -11.29 -13.79 -10.52
N ASP A 56 -11.73 -14.23 -9.35
CA ASP A 56 -13.12 -14.21 -9.01
C ASP A 56 -13.34 -12.84 -8.36
N PRO A 57 -13.73 -11.80 -9.12
CA PRO A 57 -14.08 -10.52 -8.52
C PRO A 57 -15.35 -10.65 -7.66
N SER A 58 -15.94 -11.86 -7.51
CA SER A 58 -17.15 -12.09 -6.73
C SER A 58 -16.95 -12.10 -5.22
N LEU A 59 -15.84 -11.56 -4.69
CA LEU A 59 -15.90 -11.06 -3.34
C LEU A 59 -16.92 -9.93 -3.33
N ASP A 60 -18.09 -10.28 -2.80
CA ASP A 60 -19.27 -9.44 -2.75
C ASP A 60 -18.85 -8.04 -2.28
N PRO A 61 -19.01 -7.00 -3.12
CA PRO A 61 -18.61 -5.64 -2.79
C PRO A 61 -19.40 -5.09 -1.58
N SER A 62 -20.43 -5.83 -1.11
CA SER A 62 -21.14 -5.54 0.12
C SER A 62 -20.38 -5.93 1.39
N LEU A 63 -19.38 -6.82 1.30
CA LEU A 63 -18.56 -7.21 2.45
C LEU A 63 -17.67 -6.05 2.89
N ASP A 64 -17.58 -5.84 4.20
CA ASP A 64 -16.61 -4.89 4.74
C ASP A 64 -15.18 -5.42 4.62
N GLU A 65 -14.21 -4.51 4.73
CA GLU A 65 -12.79 -4.81 4.52
C GLU A 65 -12.28 -5.97 5.38
N TRP A 66 -12.70 -6.08 6.64
CA TRP A 66 -12.18 -7.08 7.57
C TRP A 66 -12.85 -8.45 7.40
N GLU A 67 -14.11 -8.48 7.01
CA GLU A 67 -14.77 -9.72 6.60
C GLU A 67 -14.17 -10.25 5.30
N ARG A 68 -13.94 -9.37 4.32
CA ARG A 68 -13.23 -9.71 3.07
C ARG A 68 -11.83 -10.26 3.37
N TRP A 69 -11.08 -9.63 4.28
CA TRP A 69 -9.78 -10.12 4.72
C TRP A 69 -9.85 -11.55 5.27
N ALA A 70 -10.72 -11.83 6.25
CA ALA A 70 -10.81 -13.17 6.83
C ALA A 70 -11.19 -14.23 5.80
N LEU A 71 -12.15 -13.92 4.92
CA LEU A 71 -12.56 -14.82 3.85
C LEU A 71 -11.41 -15.13 2.87
N LEU A 72 -10.66 -14.10 2.47
CA LEU A 72 -9.49 -14.24 1.60
C LEU A 72 -8.39 -15.10 2.22
N VAL A 73 -8.16 -14.95 3.53
CA VAL A 73 -7.19 -15.74 4.29
C VAL A 73 -7.60 -17.22 4.32
N GLU A 74 -8.87 -17.52 4.59
CA GLU A 74 -9.40 -18.89 4.59
C GLU A 74 -9.36 -19.53 3.21
N GLN A 75 -9.71 -18.78 2.17
CA GLN A 75 -9.66 -19.24 0.77
C GLN A 75 -8.25 -19.33 0.21
N ARG A 76 -7.24 -18.79 0.91
CA ARG A 76 -5.85 -18.66 0.44
C ARG A 76 -5.74 -17.96 -0.92
N ASN A 77 -6.59 -16.98 -1.16
CA ASN A 77 -6.53 -16.20 -2.41
C ASN A 77 -5.40 -15.17 -2.32
N VAL A 78 -4.19 -15.66 -2.52
CA VAL A 78 -2.93 -14.91 -2.35
C VAL A 78 -2.77 -13.73 -3.32
N GLY A 79 -3.40 -13.75 -4.49
CA GLY A 79 -3.39 -12.58 -5.39
C GLY A 79 -4.15 -11.38 -4.81
N GLU A 80 -5.36 -11.63 -4.30
CA GLU A 80 -6.19 -10.63 -3.65
C GLU A 80 -5.63 -10.20 -2.29
N LEU A 81 -5.10 -11.14 -1.51
CA LEU A 81 -4.41 -10.81 -0.25
C LEU A 81 -3.23 -9.87 -0.48
N ALA A 82 -2.50 -10.01 -1.60
CA ALA A 82 -1.41 -9.09 -1.94
C ALA A 82 -1.92 -7.65 -2.12
N LEU A 83 -3.00 -7.48 -2.89
CA LEU A 83 -3.62 -6.17 -3.15
C LEU A 83 -4.23 -5.56 -1.90
N LEU A 84 -4.94 -6.35 -1.10
CA LEU A 84 -5.54 -5.90 0.16
C LEU A 84 -4.47 -5.50 1.17
N ALA A 85 -3.42 -6.31 1.34
CA ALA A 85 -2.30 -5.98 2.21
C ALA A 85 -1.62 -4.67 1.78
N ALA A 86 -1.45 -4.43 0.48
CA ALA A 86 -0.92 -3.17 -0.03
C ALA A 86 -1.82 -1.97 0.23
N ALA A 87 -3.13 -2.11 0.01
CA ALA A 87 -4.11 -1.05 0.32
C ALA A 87 -4.08 -0.67 1.81
N GLN A 88 -3.82 -1.65 2.68
CA GLN A 88 -3.67 -1.49 4.12
C GLN A 88 -2.27 -1.02 4.57
N GLY A 89 -1.30 -0.87 3.67
CA GLY A 89 0.09 -0.53 4.01
C GLY A 89 0.90 -1.67 4.66
N ARG A 90 0.42 -2.91 4.61
CA ARG A 90 1.10 -4.13 5.07
C ARG A 90 2.06 -4.66 3.99
N TRP A 91 3.06 -3.88 3.59
CA TRP A 91 3.91 -4.16 2.42
C TRP A 91 4.63 -5.52 2.46
N ASP A 92 5.15 -5.93 3.62
CA ASP A 92 5.78 -7.25 3.78
C ASP A 92 4.81 -8.40 3.48
N ASP A 93 3.56 -8.24 3.89
CA ASP A 93 2.51 -9.23 3.63
C ASP A 93 2.13 -9.20 2.14
N ALA A 94 2.03 -8.01 1.55
CA ALA A 94 1.75 -7.84 0.12
C ALA A 94 2.77 -8.58 -0.76
N TRP A 95 4.08 -8.37 -0.50
CA TRP A 95 5.15 -9.06 -1.22
C TRP A 95 5.14 -10.57 -0.98
N ARG A 96 4.95 -11.00 0.26
CA ARG A 96 4.89 -12.43 0.62
C ARG A 96 3.75 -13.15 -0.09
N HIS A 97 2.57 -12.54 -0.14
CA HIS A 97 1.42 -13.08 -0.88
C HIS A 97 1.65 -13.09 -2.38
N TRP A 98 2.28 -12.04 -2.91
CA TRP A 98 2.60 -11.98 -4.32
C TRP A 98 3.55 -13.11 -4.74
N VAL A 99 4.63 -13.36 -3.96
CA VAL A 99 5.53 -14.51 -4.19
C VAL A 99 4.78 -15.83 -4.09
N ALA A 100 3.97 -16.02 -3.04
CA ALA A 100 3.18 -17.24 -2.87
C ALA A 100 2.19 -17.47 -4.04
N SER A 101 1.66 -16.40 -4.64
CA SER A 101 0.79 -16.50 -5.82
C SER A 101 1.51 -17.06 -7.04
N ALA A 102 2.81 -16.83 -7.17
CA ALA A 102 3.61 -17.37 -8.28
C ALA A 102 3.82 -18.88 -8.17
N ASP A 103 3.79 -19.40 -6.94
CA ASP A 103 4.03 -20.82 -6.64
C ASP A 103 2.74 -21.65 -6.53
N ALA A 104 1.56 -21.01 -6.55
CA ALA A 104 0.27 -21.69 -6.50
C ALA A 104 0.04 -22.55 -7.77
N ARG A 105 -0.53 -23.76 -7.61
CA ARG A 105 -0.90 -24.63 -8.75
C ARG A 105 -1.89 -23.90 -9.66
N GLY A 106 -1.55 -23.76 -10.94
CA GLY A 106 -2.34 -22.98 -11.89
C GLY A 106 -2.18 -21.47 -11.72
N GLY A 107 -0.99 -21.02 -11.31
CA GLY A 107 -0.66 -19.63 -10.96
C GLY A 107 -1.13 -18.58 -11.96
N LEU A 108 -1.20 -17.32 -11.49
CA LEU A 108 -1.67 -16.18 -12.28
C LEU A 108 -0.94 -16.12 -13.63
N GLY A 109 -1.70 -15.98 -14.71
CA GLY A 109 -1.14 -15.71 -16.04
C GLY A 109 -0.36 -14.39 -16.04
N LEU A 110 0.44 -14.15 -17.09
CA LEU A 110 1.30 -12.96 -17.15
C LEU A 110 0.49 -11.65 -17.03
N LEU A 111 -0.72 -11.62 -17.61
CA LEU A 111 -1.61 -10.49 -17.52
C LEU A 111 -2.12 -10.27 -16.09
N GLU A 112 -2.57 -11.31 -15.39
CA GLU A 112 -2.96 -11.22 -13.99
C GLU A 112 -1.78 -10.86 -13.09
N ALA A 113 -0.58 -11.39 -13.37
CA ALA A 113 0.63 -11.06 -12.64
C ALA A 113 0.98 -9.57 -12.74
N ARG A 114 0.91 -9.01 -13.95
CA ARG A 114 1.03 -7.56 -14.19
C ARG A 114 -0.08 -6.82 -13.45
N ARG A 115 -1.33 -7.34 -13.47
CA ARG A 115 -2.46 -6.71 -12.79
C ARG A 115 -2.32 -6.63 -11.28
N THR A 116 -1.67 -7.60 -10.66
CA THR A 116 -1.39 -7.59 -9.22
C THR A 116 -0.14 -6.78 -8.91
N LEU A 117 0.95 -6.94 -9.67
CA LEU A 117 2.25 -6.33 -9.35
C LEU A 117 2.27 -4.81 -9.54
N ALA A 118 1.61 -4.32 -10.58
CA ALA A 118 1.59 -2.90 -10.89
C ALA A 118 0.96 -2.05 -9.76
N PRO A 119 -0.26 -2.35 -9.26
CA PRO A 119 -0.82 -1.65 -8.10
C PRO A 119 0.05 -1.69 -6.85
N LEU A 120 0.84 -2.76 -6.63
CA LEU A 120 1.80 -2.78 -5.53
C LEU A 120 2.84 -1.67 -5.72
N LEU A 121 3.37 -1.50 -6.93
CA LEU A 121 4.45 -0.55 -7.20
C LEU A 121 3.99 0.91 -7.35
N VAL A 122 2.75 1.19 -7.76
CA VAL A 122 2.23 2.57 -7.94
C VAL A 122 1.12 2.96 -6.98
N GLY A 123 0.47 2.01 -6.31
CA GLY A 123 -0.61 2.28 -5.36
C GLY A 123 -1.94 2.69 -6.00
N HIS A 124 -2.15 2.42 -7.29
CA HIS A 124 -3.39 2.76 -8.00
C HIS A 124 -4.01 1.51 -8.67
N PRO A 125 -5.34 1.30 -8.55
CA PRO A 125 -6.01 0.22 -9.26
C PRO A 125 -5.89 0.42 -10.77
N LEU A 126 -5.61 -0.66 -11.49
CA LEU A 126 -5.49 -0.62 -12.93
C LEU A 126 -6.87 -0.50 -13.56
N VAL A 127 -7.05 0.53 -14.40
CA VAL A 127 -8.09 0.49 -15.41
C VAL A 127 -7.47 -0.12 -16.66
N PRO A 128 -7.88 -1.33 -17.09
CA PRO A 128 -7.41 -1.85 -18.36
C PRO A 128 -7.86 -0.88 -19.46
N ALA A 129 -6.90 -0.28 -20.17
CA ALA A 129 -7.19 0.27 -21.49
C ALA A 129 -7.58 -0.93 -22.37
N SER A 130 -8.76 -0.86 -23.00
CA SER A 130 -9.40 -1.92 -23.80
C SER A 130 -8.46 -2.99 -24.37
N ASP A 131 -8.68 -4.26 -24.02
CA ASP A 131 -8.18 -5.52 -24.66
C ASP A 131 -6.72 -5.60 -25.12
N THR A 132 -5.87 -4.65 -24.73
CA THR A 132 -4.49 -4.57 -25.14
C THR A 132 -3.64 -4.31 -23.90
N VAL A 133 -2.48 -4.94 -23.89
CA VAL A 133 -1.49 -5.00 -22.81
C VAL A 133 -0.79 -3.63 -22.66
N HIS A 134 -1.59 -2.57 -22.52
CA HIS A 134 -1.19 -1.18 -22.62
C HIS A 134 -1.04 -0.52 -21.24
N PRO A 135 -0.14 0.47 -21.14
CA PRO A 135 0.47 0.89 -19.89
C PRO A 135 -0.54 1.37 -18.86
N ILE A 136 -0.18 1.15 -17.58
CA ILE A 136 -0.88 1.70 -16.43
C ILE A 136 -1.14 3.19 -16.71
N ALA A 137 -2.41 3.55 -16.88
CA ALA A 137 -2.83 4.92 -17.05
C ALA A 137 -3.42 5.40 -15.72
N VAL A 138 -2.78 6.40 -15.14
CA VAL A 138 -3.19 7.07 -13.93
C VAL A 138 -3.67 8.48 -14.31
N PRO A 139 -4.77 9.00 -13.72
CA PRO A 139 -5.24 10.35 -14.04
C PRO A 139 -4.23 11.44 -13.64
N ASP A 140 -4.31 12.60 -14.30
CA ASP A 140 -3.56 13.79 -13.89
C ASP A 140 -3.95 14.21 -12.47
N GLY A 141 -2.95 14.56 -11.65
CA GLY A 141 -3.14 14.93 -10.25
C GLY A 141 -3.43 13.75 -9.31
N ALA A 142 -3.23 12.51 -9.76
CA ALA A 142 -3.43 11.34 -8.91
C ALA A 142 -2.42 11.27 -7.75
N VAL A 143 -2.85 10.61 -6.68
CA VAL A 143 -1.99 10.27 -5.55
C VAL A 143 -1.45 8.86 -5.75
N LEU A 144 -0.14 8.75 -5.99
CA LEU A 144 0.59 7.50 -6.00
C LEU A 144 1.01 7.12 -4.58
N ARG A 145 0.92 5.82 -4.29
CA ARG A 145 1.32 5.22 -3.02
C ARG A 145 2.19 4.01 -3.32
N PRO A 146 3.40 4.22 -3.87
CA PRO A 146 4.25 3.12 -4.24
C PRO A 146 4.60 2.26 -3.02
N ALA A 147 4.59 0.93 -3.17
CA ALA A 147 5.06 0.04 -2.12
C ALA A 147 6.56 0.23 -1.88
N MET A 148 6.99 -0.09 -0.66
CA MET A 148 8.40 -0.28 -0.36
C MET A 148 8.96 -1.41 -1.25
N PRO A 149 10.17 -1.28 -1.83
CA PRO A 149 10.81 -2.38 -2.54
C PRO A 149 10.88 -3.63 -1.66
N PRO A 150 10.73 -4.84 -2.23
CA PRO A 150 10.81 -6.06 -1.44
C PRO A 150 12.22 -6.18 -0.85
N PRO A 151 12.35 -6.44 0.46
CA PRO A 151 13.66 -6.50 1.09
C PRO A 151 14.46 -7.71 0.56
N PRO A 152 15.71 -7.54 0.11
CA PRO A 152 16.63 -8.65 -0.15
C PRO A 152 17.03 -9.40 1.14
N GLY A 153 16.71 -8.80 2.30
CA GLY A 153 17.09 -9.19 3.66
C GLY A 153 16.98 -7.96 4.58
N ALA A 154 17.21 -8.12 5.88
CA ALA A 154 17.16 -6.99 6.82
C ALA A 154 18.24 -5.95 6.46
N TYR A 155 17.82 -4.71 6.18
CA TYR A 155 18.69 -3.53 5.95
C TYR A 155 19.62 -3.60 4.74
N SER A 156 19.12 -4.05 3.59
CA SER A 156 19.87 -4.00 2.33
C SER A 156 19.28 -2.95 1.39
N ARG A 157 20.18 -2.28 0.65
CA ARG A 157 19.75 -1.39 -0.43
C ARG A 157 19.01 -2.20 -1.49
N SER A 158 17.87 -1.70 -1.94
CA SER A 158 17.07 -2.37 -2.96
C SER A 158 16.31 -1.37 -3.79
N ARG A 159 16.18 -1.64 -5.09
CA ARG A 159 15.58 -0.73 -6.06
C ARG A 159 14.55 -1.48 -6.90
N THR A 160 13.38 -0.89 -7.05
CA THR A 160 12.34 -1.30 -8.02
C THR A 160 12.06 -0.15 -8.97
N ALA A 161 11.81 -0.42 -10.23
CA ALA A 161 11.39 0.61 -11.19
C ALA A 161 10.19 0.17 -12.02
N VAL A 162 9.36 1.15 -12.37
CA VAL A 162 8.25 1.05 -13.30
C VAL A 162 8.51 2.04 -14.42
N ARG A 163 8.80 1.52 -15.62
CA ARG A 163 9.09 2.31 -16.81
C ARG A 163 7.86 2.45 -17.69
N GLY A 164 7.70 3.60 -18.33
CA GLY A 164 6.58 3.83 -19.25
C GLY A 164 5.22 3.99 -18.56
N LEU A 165 5.18 4.45 -17.31
CA LEU A 165 3.96 4.76 -16.57
C LEU A 165 3.27 5.97 -17.21
N ARG A 166 1.97 5.88 -17.52
CA ARG A 166 1.21 7.03 -18.06
C ARG A 166 0.51 7.78 -16.94
N ILE A 167 0.77 9.08 -16.83
CA ILE A 167 0.09 9.98 -15.89
C ILE A 167 -0.48 11.15 -16.68
N GLY A 168 -1.81 11.22 -16.78
CA GLY A 168 -2.48 12.21 -17.62
C GLY A 168 -1.97 12.16 -19.07
N ALA A 169 -1.37 13.27 -19.54
CA ALA A 169 -0.80 13.39 -20.87
C ALA A 169 0.68 12.98 -20.97
N ALA A 170 1.34 12.66 -19.86
CA ALA A 170 2.76 12.33 -19.78
C ALA A 170 3.00 10.83 -19.72
N THR A 171 4.19 10.42 -20.17
CA THR A 171 4.80 9.12 -19.87
C THR A 171 6.02 9.39 -19.00
N VAL A 172 6.08 8.70 -17.86
CA VAL A 172 7.13 8.86 -16.86
C VAL A 172 7.73 7.52 -16.49
N ASP A 173 8.97 7.56 -16.03
CA ASP A 173 9.59 6.45 -15.32
C ASP A 173 9.58 6.76 -13.83
N LEU A 174 9.18 5.78 -13.03
CA LEU A 174 9.18 5.84 -11.57
C LEU A 174 10.17 4.81 -11.03
N GLU A 175 11.07 5.26 -10.17
CA GLU A 175 11.99 4.41 -9.44
C GLU A 175 11.77 4.59 -7.95
N VAL A 176 11.73 3.50 -7.19
CA VAL A 176 11.72 3.50 -5.72
C VAL A 176 12.92 2.73 -5.22
N ALA A 177 13.75 3.39 -4.42
CA ALA A 177 14.95 2.83 -3.83
C ALA A 177 14.88 2.91 -2.30
N LEU A 178 15.08 1.77 -1.65
CA LEU A 178 15.36 1.69 -0.23
C LEU A 178 16.85 1.94 -0.02
N GLU A 179 17.16 2.99 0.72
CA GLU A 179 18.51 3.37 1.13
C GLU A 179 18.78 2.99 2.58
N LEU A 180 20.04 3.13 3.02
CA LEU A 180 20.46 2.73 4.37
C LEU A 180 19.72 3.49 5.48
N ASP A 181 19.39 4.77 5.24
CA ASP A 181 18.79 5.67 6.22
C ASP A 181 17.46 6.27 5.74
N GLY A 182 16.89 5.78 4.65
CA GLY A 182 15.69 6.36 4.07
C GLY A 182 15.16 5.64 2.84
N VAL A 183 14.23 6.31 2.16
CA VAL A 183 13.67 5.91 0.87
C VAL A 183 13.86 7.06 -0.11
N GLN A 184 14.22 6.74 -1.35
CA GLN A 184 14.29 7.66 -2.47
C GLN A 184 13.27 7.26 -3.53
N ILE A 185 12.57 8.24 -4.09
CA ILE A 185 11.70 8.07 -5.24
C ILE A 185 12.14 9.04 -6.31
N ASP A 186 12.50 8.50 -7.48
CA ASP A 186 12.87 9.30 -8.62
C ASP A 186 11.76 9.23 -9.68
N VAL A 187 11.40 10.39 -10.23
CA VAL A 187 10.44 10.52 -11.32
C VAL A 187 11.08 11.21 -12.51
N THR A 188 11.07 10.56 -13.67
CA THR A 188 11.69 11.08 -14.89
C THR A 188 10.63 11.22 -15.98
N HIS A 189 10.52 12.41 -16.59
CA HIS A 189 9.71 12.58 -17.80
C HIS A 189 10.38 11.85 -18.97
N VAL A 190 9.60 11.07 -19.72
CA VAL A 190 10.10 10.33 -20.88
C VAL A 190 9.49 10.87 -22.18
N ALA A 191 8.17 11.10 -22.18
CA ALA A 191 7.46 11.54 -23.38
C ALA A 191 6.10 12.19 -23.03
N GLY A 192 5.48 12.82 -24.03
CA GLY A 192 4.13 13.38 -23.90
C GLY A 192 4.11 14.81 -23.34
N GLY A 193 2.94 15.21 -22.84
CA GLY A 193 2.72 16.54 -22.27
C GLY A 193 3.22 16.67 -20.83
N ALA A 194 2.86 17.79 -20.19
CA ALA A 194 3.05 17.97 -18.76
C ALA A 194 2.02 17.15 -17.96
N CYS A 195 2.36 16.81 -16.72
CA CYS A 195 1.43 16.21 -15.76
C CYS A 195 1.72 16.65 -14.33
N ARG A 196 0.73 16.49 -13.47
CA ARG A 196 0.87 16.59 -12.02
C ARG A 196 0.68 15.22 -11.38
N VAL A 197 1.43 14.97 -10.32
CA VAL A 197 1.31 13.74 -9.54
C VAL A 197 1.65 14.04 -8.09
N SER A 198 0.91 13.45 -7.16
CA SER A 198 1.25 13.51 -5.73
C SER A 198 1.76 12.15 -5.28
N ILE A 199 2.89 12.10 -4.57
CA ILE A 199 3.51 10.82 -4.19
C ILE A 199 3.64 10.74 -2.67
N ALA A 200 3.07 9.69 -2.08
CA ALA A 200 3.30 9.35 -0.68
C ALA A 200 4.58 8.50 -0.55
N LEU A 201 5.51 8.92 0.31
CA LEU A 201 6.70 8.12 0.61
C LEU A 201 6.30 6.87 1.40
N PRO A 202 6.68 5.65 0.97
CA PRO A 202 6.36 4.44 1.72
C PRO A 202 7.11 4.42 3.04
N THR A 203 6.50 3.78 4.05
CA THR A 203 7.11 3.54 5.36
C THR A 203 7.10 2.05 5.67
N ILE A 204 7.98 1.64 6.57
CA ILE A 204 8.02 0.29 7.13
C ILE A 204 7.64 0.35 8.61
N ALA A 205 7.06 -0.72 9.16
CA ALA A 205 6.42 -0.70 10.48
C ALA A 205 7.31 -0.16 11.62
N GLN A 206 8.63 -0.36 11.52
CA GLN A 206 9.63 0.01 12.53
C GLN A 206 10.16 1.46 12.38
N PHE A 207 9.75 2.17 11.32
CA PHE A 207 10.28 3.50 11.02
C PHE A 207 9.17 4.48 10.62
N SER A 208 9.36 5.74 10.95
CA SER A 208 8.60 6.87 10.40
C SER A 208 9.46 7.62 9.40
N ILE A 209 8.87 8.48 8.55
CA ILE A 209 9.65 9.48 7.83
C ILE A 209 9.84 10.68 8.76
N ALA A 210 11.09 10.97 9.11
CA ALA A 210 11.45 12.08 10.00
C ALA A 210 11.72 13.37 9.23
N GLN A 211 12.30 13.28 8.03
CA GLN A 211 12.62 14.42 7.18
C GLN A 211 12.27 14.08 5.74
N VAL A 212 11.81 15.07 4.99
CA VAL A 212 11.42 14.94 3.60
C VAL A 212 12.10 16.03 2.79
N TYR A 213 12.67 15.64 1.66
CA TYR A 213 13.26 16.55 0.69
C TYR A 213 12.62 16.28 -0.68
N ALA A 214 12.31 17.34 -1.41
CA ALA A 214 11.90 17.28 -2.81
C ALA A 214 12.88 18.14 -3.60
N ASP A 215 13.61 17.54 -4.53
CA ASP A 215 14.68 18.19 -5.31
C ASP A 215 15.70 18.90 -4.41
N TRP A 216 16.05 18.22 -3.29
CA TRP A 216 16.97 18.69 -2.26
C TRP A 216 16.48 19.89 -1.43
N GLU A 217 15.25 20.35 -1.64
CA GLU A 217 14.59 21.31 -0.76
C GLU A 217 13.83 20.58 0.35
N GLU A 218 14.10 20.92 1.60
CA GLU A 218 13.38 20.36 2.74
C GLU A 218 11.89 20.76 2.70
N ARG A 219 11.01 19.78 2.88
CA ARG A 219 9.56 19.96 2.90
C ARG A 219 9.03 19.59 4.28
N ALA A 220 8.32 20.53 4.89
CA ALA A 220 7.54 20.25 6.09
C ALA A 220 6.29 19.43 5.70
N VAL A 221 6.36 18.11 5.86
CA VAL A 221 5.24 17.20 5.56
C VAL A 221 4.62 16.73 6.86
N ALA A 222 3.45 17.28 7.20
CA ALA A 222 2.68 16.81 8.34
C ALA A 222 2.17 15.38 8.09
N GLY A 223 2.48 14.45 9.00
CA GLY A 223 1.84 13.12 9.05
C GLY A 223 2.02 12.24 7.82
N GLY A 224 3.05 12.45 6.99
CA GLY A 224 3.27 11.65 5.79
C GLY A 224 2.32 11.96 4.63
N ALA A 225 1.80 13.19 4.56
CA ALA A 225 1.01 13.66 3.42
C ALA A 225 1.75 13.48 2.07
N PRO A 226 1.04 13.17 0.98
CA PRO A 226 1.63 13.08 -0.35
C PRO A 226 2.27 14.40 -0.80
N ILE A 227 3.39 14.31 -1.52
CA ILE A 227 4.14 15.46 -2.06
C ILE A 227 3.74 15.66 -3.51
N GLU A 228 3.21 16.83 -3.85
CA GLU A 228 2.86 17.17 -5.24
C GLU A 228 4.11 17.52 -6.05
N LEU A 229 4.20 16.95 -7.24
CA LEU A 229 5.20 17.22 -8.27
C LEU A 229 4.48 17.70 -9.54
N SER A 230 5.03 18.73 -10.17
CA SER A 230 4.64 19.18 -11.51
C SER A 230 5.76 18.82 -12.46
N ILE A 231 5.49 17.93 -13.41
CA ILE A 231 6.47 17.36 -14.33
C ILE A 231 6.22 17.96 -15.71
N GLN A 232 7.18 18.70 -16.24
CA GLN A 232 7.16 19.30 -17.57
C GLN A 232 8.03 18.52 -18.57
N PRO A 233 7.73 18.60 -19.87
CA PRO A 233 8.61 18.04 -20.89
C PRO A 233 10.01 18.66 -20.86
N GLY A 234 11.03 17.81 -20.76
CA GLY A 234 12.43 18.24 -20.71
C GLY A 234 12.94 18.61 -19.32
N ASP A 235 12.13 18.46 -18.27
CA ASP A 235 12.59 18.61 -16.89
C ASP A 235 13.69 17.61 -16.56
N GLU A 236 14.59 18.02 -15.67
CA GLU A 236 15.50 17.09 -15.00
C GLU A 236 14.71 16.13 -14.11
N ARG A 237 15.38 15.04 -13.70
CA ARG A 237 14.78 14.02 -12.83
C ARG A 237 14.38 14.63 -11.48
N HIS A 238 13.10 14.52 -11.13
CA HIS A 238 12.63 14.89 -9.80
C HIS A 238 12.98 13.80 -8.78
N THR A 239 13.47 14.21 -7.62
CA THR A 239 13.94 13.33 -6.54
C THR A 239 13.20 13.64 -5.25
N LEU A 240 12.44 12.68 -4.73
CA LEU A 240 11.87 12.72 -3.39
C LEU A 240 12.71 11.85 -2.48
N TRP A 241 13.24 12.40 -1.39
CA TRP A 241 13.98 11.64 -0.40
C TRP A 241 13.34 11.77 0.98
N GLY A 242 13.07 10.63 1.61
CA GLY A 242 12.52 10.53 2.96
C GLY A 242 13.51 9.86 3.89
N ARG A 243 14.00 10.57 4.91
CA ARG A 243 14.84 9.99 5.94
C ARG A 243 14.02 9.22 6.94
N PHE A 244 14.42 7.99 7.27
CA PHE A 244 13.81 7.23 8.34
C PHE A 244 14.17 7.81 9.72
N GLY A 245 13.16 7.92 10.57
CA GLY A 245 13.30 8.02 12.01
C GLY A 245 12.94 6.69 12.66
N VAL A 246 13.63 6.34 13.74
CA VAL A 246 13.28 5.15 14.54
C VAL A 246 11.90 5.36 15.13
N ARG A 247 11.00 4.41 14.86
CA ARG A 247 9.74 4.32 15.60
C ARG A 247 9.98 3.37 16.77
N GLU A 248 9.69 3.80 17.98
CA GLU A 248 9.58 2.89 19.11
C GLU A 248 8.39 1.96 18.84
N ASN A 249 8.64 0.79 18.25
CA ASN A 249 7.59 -0.18 17.96
C ASN A 249 7.76 -1.39 18.90
N PRO A 250 6.98 -1.50 19.99
CA PRO A 250 7.15 -2.55 20.98
C PRO A 250 6.53 -3.90 20.55
N TRP A 251 6.04 -4.04 19.30
CA TRP A 251 5.23 -5.19 18.92
C TRP A 251 6.06 -6.38 18.44
N PRO A 252 5.72 -7.61 18.89
CA PRO A 252 6.43 -8.81 18.51
C PRO A 252 6.24 -9.11 17.01
N THR A 253 7.35 -9.27 16.30
CA THR A 253 7.36 -9.63 14.87
C THR A 253 7.33 -11.13 14.61
N ARG A 254 7.47 -11.95 15.66
CA ARG A 254 7.47 -13.42 15.57
C ARG A 254 6.07 -13.99 15.76
N VAL A 255 5.70 -14.89 14.86
CA VAL A 255 4.42 -15.61 14.89
C VAL A 255 4.59 -16.85 15.78
N PRO A 256 3.81 -16.99 16.86
CA PRO A 256 3.90 -18.17 17.70
C PRO A 256 3.30 -19.39 16.97
N ALA A 257 3.90 -20.58 17.17
CA ALA A 257 3.42 -21.82 16.55
C ALA A 257 2.04 -22.27 17.05
N GLN A 258 1.68 -21.85 18.27
CA GLN A 258 0.39 -22.08 18.89
C GLN A 258 -0.04 -20.82 19.62
N LEU A 259 -1.34 -20.60 19.77
CA LEU A 259 -1.81 -19.52 20.64
C LEU A 259 -1.28 -19.74 22.06
N PRO A 260 -0.75 -18.69 22.72
CA PRO A 260 -0.37 -18.78 24.12
C PRO A 260 -1.53 -19.33 24.95
N ALA A 261 -1.25 -20.21 25.91
CA ALA A 261 -2.28 -20.85 26.74
C ALA A 261 -3.17 -19.83 27.48
N SER A 262 -2.63 -18.65 27.80
CA SER A 262 -3.40 -17.53 28.31
C SER A 262 -4.45 -17.08 27.30
N VAL A 263 -4.07 -16.81 26.05
CA VAL A 263 -4.98 -16.39 24.96
C VAL A 263 -5.99 -17.49 24.62
N ALA A 264 -5.58 -18.76 24.58
CA ALA A 264 -6.51 -19.85 24.30
C ALA A 264 -7.61 -19.98 25.38
N ARG A 265 -7.25 -19.78 26.66
CA ARG A 265 -8.18 -19.90 27.79
C ARG A 265 -9.04 -18.66 28.00
N ALA A 266 -8.44 -17.49 27.87
CA ALA A 266 -9.04 -16.23 28.25
C ALA A 266 -9.48 -15.39 27.04
N GLY A 267 -8.91 -15.60 25.88
CA GLY A 267 -9.17 -14.78 24.69
C GLY A 267 -8.38 -13.47 24.67
N ILE A 268 -8.77 -12.61 23.74
CA ILE A 268 -8.13 -11.34 23.41
C ILE A 268 -9.11 -10.21 23.73
N ALA A 269 -8.66 -9.21 24.49
CA ALA A 269 -9.41 -7.99 24.74
C ALA A 269 -8.79 -6.83 23.95
N ILE A 270 -9.58 -6.22 23.07
CA ILE A 270 -9.21 -4.99 22.36
C ILE A 270 -9.80 -3.82 23.14
N LEU A 271 -8.94 -3.00 23.74
CA LEU A 271 -9.34 -1.82 24.50
C LEU A 271 -9.48 -0.64 23.55
N CYS A 272 -10.65 0.00 23.56
CA CYS A 272 -10.96 1.15 22.71
C CYS A 272 -11.84 2.13 23.48
N ASN A 273 -11.68 3.44 23.25
CA ASN A 273 -12.48 4.45 23.94
C ASN A 273 -13.97 4.29 23.61
N GLY A 274 -14.82 4.71 24.55
CA GLY A 274 -16.27 4.55 24.46
C GLY A 274 -16.86 5.21 23.20
N ASP A 275 -16.40 6.43 22.98
CA ASP A 275 -16.75 7.44 22.00
C ASP A 275 -15.88 7.39 20.73
N ASP A 276 -15.10 6.33 20.56
CA ASP A 276 -14.16 6.23 19.46
C ASP A 276 -14.87 6.16 18.09
N PRO A 277 -14.56 7.06 17.13
CA PRO A 277 -15.23 7.08 15.83
C PRO A 277 -15.01 5.79 15.03
N ARG A 278 -13.93 5.04 15.30
CA ARG A 278 -13.60 3.78 14.61
C ARG A 278 -14.12 2.54 15.34
N ARG A 279 -14.91 2.70 16.41
CA ARG A 279 -15.42 1.58 17.21
C ARG A 279 -16.16 0.51 16.39
N ALA A 280 -16.98 0.93 15.43
CA ALA A 280 -17.72 0.02 14.56
C ALA A 280 -16.77 -0.82 13.69
N GLU A 281 -15.73 -0.20 13.15
CA GLU A 281 -14.71 -0.88 12.36
C GLU A 281 -13.87 -1.85 13.20
N LEU A 282 -13.48 -1.43 14.41
CA LEU A 282 -12.80 -2.30 15.38
C LEU A 282 -13.64 -3.50 15.80
N ALA A 283 -14.97 -3.37 15.87
CA ALA A 283 -15.85 -4.50 16.17
C ALA A 283 -15.88 -5.53 15.03
N ARG A 284 -15.86 -5.07 13.77
CA ARG A 284 -15.76 -5.95 12.59
C ARG A 284 -14.40 -6.65 12.54
N PHE A 285 -13.33 -5.91 12.80
CA PHE A 285 -12.01 -6.50 12.94
C PHE A 285 -11.92 -7.52 14.08
N ALA A 286 -12.49 -7.24 15.25
CA ALA A 286 -12.54 -8.19 16.37
C ALA A 286 -13.24 -9.50 15.97
N THR A 287 -14.30 -9.40 15.17
CA THR A 287 -15.06 -10.55 14.66
C THR A 287 -14.23 -11.37 13.67
N ALA A 288 -13.57 -10.71 12.72
CA ALA A 288 -12.64 -11.34 11.78
C ALA A 288 -11.46 -12.01 12.50
N LEU A 289 -10.91 -11.36 13.53
CA LEU A 289 -9.83 -11.89 14.35
C LEU A 289 -10.27 -13.13 15.14
N ALA A 290 -11.46 -13.13 15.72
CA ALA A 290 -12.01 -14.29 16.41
C ALA A 290 -12.16 -15.48 15.46
N ARG A 291 -12.66 -15.23 14.24
CA ARG A 291 -12.77 -16.23 13.17
C ARG A 291 -11.43 -16.85 12.81
N LEU A 292 -10.39 -16.04 12.57
CA LEU A 292 -9.07 -16.52 12.16
C LEU A 292 -8.21 -17.10 13.29
N THR A 293 -8.46 -16.73 14.54
CA THR A 293 -7.66 -17.27 15.67
C THR A 293 -8.35 -18.43 16.37
N GLY A 294 -9.67 -18.54 16.25
CA GLY A 294 -10.50 -19.42 17.08
C GLY A 294 -10.57 -18.99 18.55
N ALA A 295 -9.92 -17.88 18.93
CA ALA A 295 -9.97 -17.34 20.27
C ALA A 295 -11.20 -16.45 20.44
N ARG A 296 -11.72 -16.36 21.67
CA ARG A 296 -12.71 -15.32 22.00
C ARG A 296 -12.05 -13.96 21.87
N VAL A 297 -12.63 -13.06 21.08
CA VAL A 297 -12.18 -11.67 20.97
C VAL A 297 -13.32 -10.75 21.40
N ALA A 298 -13.02 -9.76 22.24
CA ALA A 298 -13.99 -8.78 22.68
C ALA A 298 -13.45 -7.36 22.51
N LEU A 299 -14.30 -6.45 22.03
CA LEU A 299 -14.06 -5.01 22.07
C LEU A 299 -14.57 -4.48 23.40
N VAL A 300 -13.66 -3.95 24.22
CA VAL A 300 -13.94 -3.55 25.61
C VAL A 300 -13.75 -2.05 25.74
N ALA A 301 -14.78 -1.35 26.21
CA ALA A 301 -14.65 0.03 26.64
C ALA A 301 -13.88 0.07 27.97
N PRO A 302 -12.93 0.98 28.18
CA PRO A 302 -12.26 1.10 29.46
C PRO A 302 -13.29 1.46 30.53
N VAL A 303 -13.39 0.64 31.58
CA VAL A 303 -14.15 1.01 32.78
C VAL A 303 -13.29 2.02 33.56
N PRO A 304 -13.79 3.24 33.85
CA PRO A 304 -13.02 4.26 34.58
C PRO A 304 -12.63 3.83 36.00
N ALA A 305 -13.27 2.78 36.53
CA ALA A 305 -13.02 2.24 37.86
C ALA A 305 -12.35 0.86 37.75
N LEU A 306 -11.03 0.86 37.70
CA LEU A 306 -10.19 -0.28 38.07
C LEU A 306 -9.01 0.20 38.92
N ALA A 307 -9.32 1.15 39.82
CA ALA A 307 -8.61 1.28 41.08
C ALA A 307 -9.15 0.26 42.11
N ASP A 308 -10.46 -0.07 42.11
CA ASP A 308 -11.03 -1.07 43.02
C ASP A 308 -12.34 -1.68 42.45
N ALA A 309 -12.36 -3.01 42.40
CA ALA A 309 -13.47 -3.99 42.37
C ALA A 309 -14.75 -3.80 41.51
N ASP A 310 -15.01 -4.83 40.71
CA ASP A 310 -16.31 -5.44 40.35
C ASP A 310 -17.49 -4.55 39.91
N ALA A 311 -17.60 -4.34 38.60
CA ALA A 311 -18.87 -4.30 37.88
C ALA A 311 -18.70 -4.63 36.38
N GLY A 312 -19.31 -5.74 35.92
CA GLY A 312 -19.71 -5.91 34.52
C GLY A 312 -18.71 -6.54 33.52
N ALA A 313 -18.46 -7.84 33.67
CA ALA A 313 -18.23 -8.83 32.60
C ALA A 313 -17.03 -8.64 31.62
N TRP A 314 -15.86 -8.92 32.18
CA TRP A 314 -14.60 -9.45 31.61
C TRP A 314 -13.67 -8.61 30.70
N PRO A 315 -12.34 -8.53 31.03
CA PRO A 315 -11.76 -8.44 32.41
C PRO A 315 -10.30 -7.89 32.58
N SER A 316 -9.82 -7.97 33.83
CA SER A 316 -8.45 -8.24 34.31
C SER A 316 -7.82 -9.63 33.99
N GLU A 317 -8.59 -10.61 33.52
CA GLU A 317 -8.22 -12.01 33.24
C GLU A 317 -7.95 -12.34 31.75
N ALA A 318 -7.95 -11.34 30.85
CA ALA A 318 -7.74 -11.55 29.41
C ALA A 318 -6.33 -12.10 29.15
N GLY A 319 -6.24 -13.06 28.23
CA GLY A 319 -4.99 -13.75 27.94
C GLY A 319 -4.00 -12.89 27.17
N LEU A 320 -4.54 -11.94 26.40
CA LEU A 320 -3.85 -10.85 25.73
C LEU A 320 -4.73 -9.60 25.76
N ARG A 321 -4.13 -8.46 26.07
CA ARG A 321 -4.78 -7.15 26.05
C ARG A 321 -4.09 -6.28 25.00
N ILE A 322 -4.90 -5.73 24.10
CA ILE A 322 -4.44 -4.89 22.99
C ILE A 322 -5.01 -3.51 23.23
N ASP A 323 -4.15 -2.59 23.64
CA ASP A 323 -4.56 -1.22 23.92
C ASP A 323 -4.51 -0.38 22.64
N LEU A 324 -5.69 -0.10 22.08
CA LEU A 324 -5.89 0.77 20.92
C LEU A 324 -6.55 2.10 21.32
N ARG A 325 -6.54 2.46 22.61
CA ARG A 325 -7.02 3.77 23.05
C ARG A 325 -6.16 4.87 22.44
N ALA A 326 -6.80 5.96 22.03
CA ALA A 326 -6.09 7.21 21.84
C ALA A 326 -5.58 7.65 23.22
N GLN A 327 -4.28 7.53 23.46
CA GLN A 327 -3.63 8.14 24.61
C GLN A 327 -2.94 9.38 24.06
N GLU A 328 -3.23 10.58 24.54
CA GLU A 328 -2.25 11.65 24.34
C GLU A 328 -0.97 11.26 25.11
N PRO A 329 0.21 11.25 24.47
CA PRO A 329 0.54 11.88 23.19
C PRO A 329 0.66 10.94 21.96
N LEU A 330 0.27 9.66 22.06
CA LEU A 330 0.39 8.67 20.97
C LEU A 330 -0.48 9.09 19.76
N PRO A 331 0.12 9.43 18.61
CA PRO A 331 -0.62 9.82 17.41
C PRO A 331 -1.44 8.66 16.83
N ASP A 332 -2.55 8.96 16.15
CA ASP A 332 -3.43 7.98 15.46
C ASP A 332 -2.66 6.94 14.61
N VAL A 333 -1.50 7.34 14.07
CA VAL A 333 -0.59 6.50 13.30
C VAL A 333 -0.12 5.26 14.08
N GLU A 334 0.18 5.39 15.38
CA GLU A 334 0.64 4.24 16.17
C GLU A 334 -0.48 3.23 16.39
N ARG A 335 -1.69 3.71 16.63
CA ARG A 335 -2.87 2.86 16.77
C ARG A 335 -3.15 2.08 15.49
N ASP A 336 -3.02 2.71 14.33
CA ASP A 336 -3.18 2.05 13.03
C ASP A 336 -2.13 0.97 12.82
N LEU A 337 -0.88 1.23 13.21
CA LEU A 337 0.18 0.23 13.12
C LEU A 337 -0.06 -0.97 14.04
N LYS A 338 -0.56 -0.76 15.26
CA LYS A 338 -0.93 -1.83 16.19
C LYS A 338 -1.98 -2.74 15.60
N TRP A 339 -3.00 -2.13 15.01
CA TRP A 339 -4.07 -2.83 14.32
C TRP A 339 -3.53 -3.66 13.15
N LEU A 340 -2.77 -3.03 12.25
CA LEU A 340 -2.22 -3.69 11.07
C LEU A 340 -1.26 -4.82 11.43
N ALA A 341 -0.41 -4.62 12.45
CA ALA A 341 0.48 -5.66 12.95
C ALA A 341 -0.29 -6.87 13.50
N LEU A 342 -1.42 -6.64 14.19
CA LEU A 342 -2.28 -7.72 14.67
C LEU A 342 -2.92 -8.49 13.51
N ALA A 343 -3.38 -7.80 12.47
CA ALA A 343 -3.88 -8.44 11.25
C ALA A 343 -2.80 -9.32 10.60
N SER A 344 -1.59 -8.79 10.42
CA SER A 344 -0.44 -9.56 9.92
C SER A 344 -0.15 -10.81 10.76
N LEU A 345 -0.16 -10.69 12.09
CA LEU A 345 0.12 -11.81 12.99
C LEU A 345 -0.99 -12.88 12.94
N ALA A 346 -2.25 -12.46 12.93
CA ALA A 346 -3.39 -13.38 12.88
C ALA A 346 -3.44 -14.17 11.57
N GLU A 347 -3.19 -13.50 10.45
CA GLU A 347 -3.09 -14.14 9.14
C GLU A 347 -1.95 -15.16 9.11
N ARG A 348 -0.75 -14.78 9.54
CA ARG A 348 0.41 -15.68 9.58
C ARG A 348 0.15 -16.87 10.51
N TYR A 349 -0.48 -16.65 11.65
CA TYR A 349 -0.88 -17.71 12.57
C TYR A 349 -1.85 -18.69 11.88
N TRP A 350 -2.89 -18.20 11.23
CA TRP A 350 -3.86 -19.05 10.55
C TRP A 350 -3.24 -19.89 9.45
N LEU A 351 -2.40 -19.28 8.61
CA LEU A 351 -1.68 -19.96 7.53
C LEU A 351 -0.72 -21.04 8.06
N ALA A 352 -0.07 -20.80 9.20
CA ALA A 352 0.81 -21.77 9.85
C ALA A 352 0.03 -22.93 10.49
N ALA A 353 -1.13 -22.65 11.09
CA ALA A 353 -1.98 -23.66 11.71
C ALA A 353 -2.66 -24.61 10.69
N HIS A 354 -2.75 -24.20 9.43
CA HIS A 354 -3.39 -24.95 8.35
C HIS A 354 -2.39 -25.15 7.19
N PRO A 355 -1.42 -26.06 7.25
CA PRO A 355 -0.56 -26.35 6.11
C PRO A 355 -1.36 -26.95 4.93
N GLN A 356 -0.91 -26.72 3.69
CA GLN A 356 -1.54 -27.27 2.47
C GLN A 356 -1.28 -28.77 2.30
#